data_AF-A0AA38P841-F1
#
_entry.id   AF-A0AA38P841-F1
#
_cell.length_a   1.000
_cell.length_b   1.000
_cell.length_c   1.000
_cell.angle_alpha   90.00
_cell.angle_beta   90.00
_cell.angle_gamma   90.00
#
_symmetry.space_group_name_H-M   'P 1'
#
loop_
_entity.id
_entity.type
_entity.pdbx_description
1 polymer ?
#
loop_
_entity_poly.entity_id
_entity_poly.type
_entity_poly.pdbx_seq_one_letter_code
_entity_poly.pdbx_strand_id
1 'polypeptide(L)'
;MLRFLFSTFFSTFFLLAHADGIVDCLGTELDWYKTKVGETPCTTYERLRQICNPSFETGIMHTNAPPDTCMDEFGDCCCNSVAFALSMFCLACQQGKGIDAGAGTYQLYLQGSRPSGHSCSPVVNRSLPTHIEDAVCDQGIKIIDDIYSRTFWATGAWIL
;
A
#
# COMPACT_ATOMS: atom_id res chain seq x y z
N MET A 1 24.95 34.52 48.75
CA MET A 1 23.99 34.89 47.68
C MET A 1 24.24 33.99 46.48
N LEU A 2 23.42 32.96 46.27
CA LEU A 2 23.53 32.06 45.12
C LEU A 2 22.29 32.23 44.26
N ARG A 3 22.45 32.82 43.06
CA ARG A 3 21.37 33.05 42.10
C ARG A 3 21.10 31.75 41.34
N PHE A 4 19.93 31.14 41.53
CA PHE A 4 19.44 30.09 40.63
C PHE A 4 18.81 30.75 39.40
N LEU A 5 19.41 30.51 38.24
CA LEU A 5 18.83 30.88 36.94
C LEU A 5 17.83 29.78 36.54
N PHE A 6 16.55 30.12 36.47
CA PHE A 6 15.52 29.28 35.88
C PHE A 6 15.69 29.27 34.36
N SER A 7 16.13 28.14 33.80
CA SER A 7 16.11 27.89 32.36
C SER A 7 14.73 27.35 31.99
N THR A 8 13.93 28.16 31.29
CA THR A 8 12.64 27.73 30.72
C THR A 8 12.88 26.99 29.42
N PHE A 9 12.70 25.67 29.43
CA PHE A 9 12.73 24.82 28.23
C PHE A 9 11.42 25.03 27.45
N PHE A 10 11.45 25.81 26.38
CA PHE A 10 10.33 25.94 25.45
C PHE A 10 10.29 24.69 24.56
N SER A 11 9.44 23.73 24.90
CA SER A 11 9.20 22.56 24.05
C SER A 11 8.29 22.97 22.89
N THR A 12 8.89 23.25 21.74
CA THR A 12 8.16 23.41 20.47
C THR A 12 7.64 22.03 20.06
N PHE A 13 6.35 21.80 20.28
CA PHE A 13 5.62 20.73 19.62
C PHE A 13 5.60 21.04 18.11
N PHE A 14 6.51 20.44 17.36
CA PHE A 14 6.41 20.41 15.90
C PHE A 14 5.23 19.50 15.55
N LEU A 15 4.09 20.09 15.18
CA LEU A 15 3.06 19.37 14.45
C LEU A 15 3.65 19.06 13.06
N LEU A 16 4.13 17.84 12.88
CA LEU A 16 4.36 17.29 11.54
C LEU A 16 2.99 17.22 10.86
N ALA A 17 2.71 18.20 10.00
CA ALA A 17 1.66 18.04 9.01
C ALA A 17 2.15 16.97 8.03
N HIS A 18 1.72 15.72 8.23
CA HIS A 18 1.80 14.71 7.19
C HIS A 18 0.89 15.18 6.05
N ALA A 19 1.42 15.23 4.83
CA ALA A 19 0.55 15.28 3.68
C ALA A 19 -0.15 13.91 3.64
N ASP A 20 -1.48 13.89 3.75
CA ASP A 20 -2.20 12.65 3.53
C ASP A 20 -2.07 12.29 2.04
N GLY A 21 -1.79 11.01 1.73
CA GLY A 21 -1.69 10.58 0.34
C GLY A 21 -3.01 10.75 -0.42
N ILE A 22 -2.97 10.56 -1.74
CA ILE A 22 -4.14 10.63 -2.62
C ILE A 22 -4.93 9.31 -2.48
N VAL A 23 -5.76 9.25 -1.44
CA VAL A 23 -6.46 8.02 -1.04
C VAL A 23 -7.96 8.03 -1.34
N ASP A 24 -8.51 9.12 -1.86
CA ASP A 24 -9.94 9.24 -2.17
C ASP A 24 -10.33 8.57 -3.50
N CYS A 25 -11.56 8.07 -3.57
CA CYS A 25 -12.13 7.49 -4.79
C CYS A 25 -12.95 8.51 -5.57
N LEU A 26 -12.84 8.50 -6.90
CA LEU A 26 -13.62 9.39 -7.79
C LEU A 26 -15.03 8.86 -8.11
N GLY A 27 -15.38 7.65 -7.66
CA GLY A 27 -16.68 7.01 -7.93
C GLY A 27 -17.05 5.97 -6.88
N THR A 28 -18.19 5.31 -7.09
CA THR A 28 -18.80 4.37 -6.13
C THR A 28 -18.48 2.90 -6.39
N GLU A 29 -17.67 2.61 -7.42
CA GLU A 29 -17.34 1.24 -7.85
C GLU A 29 -16.78 0.38 -6.70
N LEU A 30 -16.00 0.99 -5.81
CA LEU A 30 -15.39 0.32 -4.65
C LEU A 30 -16.02 0.73 -3.31
N ASP A 31 -17.24 1.26 -3.31
CA ASP A 31 -17.98 1.55 -2.07
C ASP A 31 -18.23 0.29 -1.25
N TRP A 32 -18.38 -0.87 -1.90
CA TRP A 32 -18.49 -2.15 -1.23
C TRP A 32 -17.24 -2.46 -0.39
N TYR A 33 -16.05 -2.09 -0.87
CA TYR A 33 -14.79 -2.27 -0.14
C TYR A 33 -14.81 -1.38 1.09
N LYS A 34 -15.11 -0.09 0.90
CA LYS A 34 -15.20 0.90 1.99
C LYS A 34 -16.23 0.51 3.05
N THR A 35 -17.36 -0.07 2.63
CA THR A 35 -18.42 -0.54 3.54
C THR A 35 -17.96 -1.72 4.40
N LYS A 36 -17.17 -2.65 3.84
CA LYS A 36 -16.66 -3.82 4.58
C LYS A 36 -15.45 -3.49 5.45
N VAL A 37 -14.54 -2.66 4.92
CA VAL A 37 -13.21 -2.41 5.51
C VAL A 37 -13.22 -1.17 6.41
N GLY A 38 -14.01 -0.16 6.07
CA GLY A 38 -14.11 1.12 6.79
C GLY A 38 -13.22 2.23 6.22
N GLU A 39 -12.39 1.92 5.21
CA GLU A 39 -11.49 2.86 4.51
C GLU A 39 -11.41 2.51 3.02
N THR A 40 -10.82 3.37 2.20
CA THR A 40 -10.65 3.10 0.77
C THR A 40 -9.53 2.06 0.57
N PRO A 41 -9.50 1.35 -0.57
CA PRO A 41 -8.37 0.45 -0.87
C PRO A 41 -7.05 1.20 -0.99
N CYS A 42 -7.05 2.48 -1.38
CA CYS A 42 -5.85 3.31 -1.37
C CYS A 42 -5.33 3.57 0.05
N THR A 43 -6.22 3.87 1.01
CA THR A 43 -5.83 4.00 2.42
C THR A 43 -5.27 2.68 2.96
N THR A 44 -5.90 1.54 2.65
CA THR A 44 -5.37 0.23 3.07
C THR A 44 -4.00 -0.04 2.45
N TYR A 45 -3.82 0.28 1.16
CA TYR A 45 -2.53 0.13 0.47
C TYR A 45 -1.44 0.99 1.11
N GLU A 46 -1.74 2.26 1.38
CA GLU A 46 -0.84 3.20 2.03
C GLU A 46 -0.40 2.69 3.40
N ARG A 47 -1.37 2.32 4.25
CA ARG A 47 -1.10 1.83 5.61
C ARG A 47 -0.28 0.54 5.60
N LEU A 48 -0.53 -0.38 4.66
CA LEU A 48 0.28 -1.59 4.49
C LEU A 48 1.74 -1.24 4.18
N ARG A 49 1.98 -0.30 3.25
CA ARG A 49 3.34 0.15 2.89
C ARG A 49 4.01 0.90 4.04
N GLN A 50 3.25 1.66 4.82
CA GLN A 50 3.74 2.39 5.98
C GLN A 50 4.28 1.51 7.11
N ILE A 51 3.94 0.21 7.14
CA ILE A 51 4.58 -0.75 8.06
C ILE A 51 6.10 -0.82 7.81
N CYS A 52 6.54 -0.80 6.54
CA CYS A 52 7.97 -0.89 6.17
C CYS A 52 8.59 0.47 5.87
N ASN A 53 7.78 1.44 5.44
CA ASN A 53 8.21 2.79 5.09
C ASN A 53 7.22 3.82 5.66
N PRO A 54 7.41 4.30 6.90
CA PRO A 54 6.46 5.21 7.56
C PRO A 54 6.20 6.53 6.83
N SER A 55 7.05 6.91 5.88
CA SER A 55 6.88 8.09 5.03
C SER A 55 6.25 7.78 3.67
N PHE A 56 5.80 6.54 3.44
CA PHE A 56 5.09 6.18 2.23
C PHE A 56 3.75 6.90 2.18
N GLU A 57 3.49 7.55 1.05
CA GLU A 57 2.23 8.20 0.72
C GLU A 57 1.80 7.68 -0.66
N THR A 58 0.52 7.34 -0.79
CA THR A 58 -0.04 6.91 -2.06
C THR A 58 -0.16 8.10 -2.99
N GLY A 59 0.54 8.06 -4.12
CA GLY A 59 0.40 9.05 -5.18
C GLY A 59 -0.79 8.80 -6.10
N ILE A 60 -0.85 9.58 -7.20
CA ILE A 60 -1.73 9.24 -8.32
C ILE A 60 -1.20 7.96 -8.97
N MET A 61 -2.03 6.91 -8.98
CA MET A 61 -1.74 5.61 -9.57
C MET A 61 -1.60 5.72 -11.08
N HIS A 62 -0.59 5.03 -11.62
CA HIS A 62 -0.38 4.99 -13.07
C HIS A 62 -1.52 4.23 -13.75
N THR A 63 -2.11 4.84 -14.78
CA THR A 63 -3.20 4.21 -15.53
C THR A 63 -2.74 3.06 -16.42
N ASN A 64 -1.45 3.01 -16.75
CA ASN A 64 -0.83 1.85 -17.38
C ASN A 64 -0.47 0.85 -16.28
N ALA A 65 -1.01 -0.36 -16.35
CA ALA A 65 -0.72 -1.39 -15.36
C ALA A 65 0.73 -1.92 -15.52
N PRO A 66 1.50 -2.06 -14.43
CA PRO A 66 1.06 -1.96 -13.04
C PRO A 66 0.95 -0.50 -12.54
N PRO A 67 -0.03 -0.20 -11.66
CA PRO A 67 -0.31 1.16 -11.20
C PRO A 67 0.76 1.76 -10.29
N ASP A 68 1.52 0.88 -9.65
CA ASP A 68 2.68 1.18 -8.81
C ASP A 68 3.72 0.07 -9.03
N THR A 69 4.89 0.18 -8.40
CA THR A 69 5.91 -0.87 -8.38
C THR A 69 6.48 -1.03 -6.97
N CYS A 70 6.90 -2.24 -6.60
CA CYS A 70 7.51 -2.48 -5.30
C CYS A 70 8.98 -2.05 -5.31
N MET A 71 9.25 -0.80 -4.93
CA MET A 71 10.59 -0.18 -4.93
C MET A 71 11.12 0.20 -3.54
N ASP A 72 10.43 -0.21 -2.48
CA ASP A 72 10.91 0.03 -1.11
C ASP A 72 12.22 -0.71 -0.84
N GLU A 73 13.04 -0.14 0.04
CA GLU A 73 14.27 -0.76 0.53
C GLU A 73 13.96 -2.11 1.21
N PHE A 74 12.89 -2.15 2.00
CA PHE A 74 12.35 -3.36 2.63
C PHE A 74 11.13 -3.84 1.87
N GLY A 75 11.33 -4.87 1.05
CA GLY A 75 10.30 -5.38 0.16
C GLY A 75 9.14 -6.08 0.86
N ASP A 76 9.19 -6.39 2.16
CA ASP A 76 8.22 -7.29 2.80
C ASP A 76 6.76 -6.77 2.72
N CYS A 77 6.57 -5.45 2.76
CA CYS A 77 5.24 -4.81 2.66
C CYS A 77 4.73 -4.65 1.22
N CYS A 78 5.56 -4.87 0.19
CA CYS A 78 5.16 -4.69 -1.20
C CYS A 78 5.47 -5.86 -2.12
N CYS A 79 6.39 -6.75 -1.76
CA CYS A 79 6.86 -7.84 -2.59
C CYS A 79 5.92 -9.05 -2.46
N ASN A 80 4.63 -8.79 -2.62
CA ASN A 80 3.61 -9.79 -2.40
C ASN A 80 2.37 -9.50 -3.25
N SER A 81 1.55 -10.54 -3.47
CA SER A 81 0.35 -10.40 -4.31
C SER A 81 -0.75 -9.56 -3.65
N VAL A 82 -0.75 -9.43 -2.33
CA VAL A 82 -1.76 -8.68 -1.55
C VAL A 82 -1.59 -7.18 -1.78
N ALA A 83 -0.36 -6.67 -1.67
CA ALA A 83 0.00 -5.30 -1.98
C ALA A 83 -0.26 -4.96 -3.45
N PHE A 84 0.07 -5.87 -4.37
CA PHE A 84 -0.28 -5.71 -5.79
C PHE A 84 -1.79 -5.61 -6.01
N ALA A 85 -2.58 -6.47 -5.36
CA ALA A 85 -4.03 -6.42 -5.47
C ALA A 85 -4.61 -5.10 -4.93
N LEU A 86 -4.12 -4.65 -3.77
CA LEU A 86 -4.50 -3.38 -3.18
C LEU A 86 -4.15 -2.18 -4.07
N SER A 87 -3.00 -2.22 -4.78
CA SER A 87 -2.65 -1.15 -5.72
C SER A 87 -3.55 -1.14 -6.96
N MET A 88 -3.95 -2.30 -7.48
CA MET A 88 -4.95 -2.40 -8.57
C MET A 88 -6.32 -1.88 -8.13
N PHE A 89 -6.76 -2.23 -6.92
CA PHE A 89 -7.98 -1.66 -6.34
C PHE A 89 -7.85 -0.15 -6.11
N CYS A 90 -6.70 0.34 -5.66
CA CYS A 90 -6.49 1.77 -5.51
C CYS A 90 -6.55 2.49 -6.86
N LEU A 91 -5.98 1.93 -7.92
CA LEU A 91 -6.14 2.49 -9.26
C LEU A 91 -7.62 2.54 -9.66
N ALA A 92 -8.38 1.47 -9.49
CA ALA A 92 -9.82 1.46 -9.79
C ALA A 92 -10.61 2.49 -8.95
N CYS A 93 -10.24 2.67 -7.68
CA CYS A 93 -10.77 3.71 -6.78
C CYS A 93 -10.50 5.12 -7.34
N GLN A 94 -9.24 5.43 -7.64
CA GLN A 94 -8.83 6.75 -8.16
C GLN A 94 -9.40 7.01 -9.55
N GLN A 95 -9.66 5.98 -10.36
CA GLN A 95 -10.26 6.13 -11.69
C GLN A 95 -11.80 6.07 -11.68
N GLY A 96 -12.41 5.70 -10.55
CA GLY A 96 -13.86 5.56 -10.40
C GLY A 96 -14.48 4.49 -11.31
N LYS A 97 -13.71 3.48 -11.72
CA LYS A 97 -14.15 2.41 -12.64
C LYS A 97 -13.29 1.15 -12.49
N GLY A 98 -13.83 0.01 -12.89
CA GLY A 98 -13.08 -1.24 -12.95
C GLY A 98 -11.97 -1.23 -14.00
N ILE A 99 -10.87 -1.90 -13.68
CA ILE A 99 -9.65 -1.94 -14.50
C ILE A 99 -9.10 -3.35 -14.49
N ASP A 100 -8.90 -3.89 -15.69
CA ASP A 100 -8.22 -5.15 -15.93
C ASP A 100 -6.77 -4.91 -16.34
N ALA A 101 -5.92 -5.90 -16.09
CA ALA A 101 -4.55 -5.91 -16.55
C ALA A 101 -4.17 -7.27 -17.15
N GLY A 102 -3.41 -7.23 -18.25
CA GLY A 102 -2.97 -8.42 -18.96
C GLY A 102 -2.01 -9.30 -18.16
N ALA A 103 -1.75 -10.50 -18.70
CA ALA A 103 -0.71 -11.38 -18.15
C ALA A 103 0.65 -10.67 -18.10
N GLY A 104 1.42 -10.92 -17.04
CA GLY A 104 2.72 -10.26 -16.83
C GLY A 104 2.68 -9.02 -15.95
N THR A 105 1.50 -8.42 -15.69
CA THR A 105 1.42 -7.17 -14.90
C THR A 105 1.96 -7.32 -13.49
N TYR A 106 1.65 -8.41 -12.79
CA TYR A 106 2.22 -8.66 -11.46
C TYR A 106 3.75 -8.81 -11.52
N GLN A 107 4.28 -9.45 -12.55
CA GLN A 107 5.73 -9.60 -12.74
C GLN A 107 6.40 -8.24 -12.98
N LEU A 108 5.76 -7.34 -13.73
CA LEU A 108 6.21 -5.96 -13.89
C LEU A 108 6.18 -5.19 -12.57
N TYR A 109 5.14 -5.40 -11.76
CA TYR A 109 5.02 -4.80 -10.42
C TYR A 109 6.19 -5.22 -9.51
N LEU A 110 6.52 -6.52 -9.51
CA LEU A 110 7.65 -7.07 -8.74
C LEU A 110 9.01 -6.63 -9.29
N GLN A 111 9.14 -6.48 -10.61
CA GLN A 111 10.37 -6.01 -11.24
C GLN A 111 10.64 -4.55 -10.87
N GLY A 112 9.64 -3.68 -11.04
CA GLY A 112 9.82 -2.24 -10.91
C GLY A 112 10.94 -1.71 -11.81
N SER A 113 11.76 -0.80 -11.29
CA SER A 113 12.89 -0.22 -12.02
C SER A 113 14.16 -1.09 -12.00
N ARG A 114 14.06 -2.35 -11.55
CA ARG A 114 15.22 -3.27 -11.47
C ARG A 114 15.60 -3.81 -12.86
N PRO A 115 16.86 -4.27 -13.04
CA PRO A 115 17.28 -4.88 -14.29
C PRO A 115 16.39 -6.06 -14.70
N SER A 116 16.26 -6.28 -16.00
CA SER A 116 15.48 -7.40 -16.55
C SER A 116 15.89 -8.74 -15.94
N GLY A 117 14.90 -9.50 -15.46
CA GLY A 117 15.12 -10.79 -14.78
C GLY A 117 15.29 -10.67 -13.27
N HIS A 118 15.29 -9.46 -12.70
CA HIS A 118 15.32 -9.24 -11.26
C HIS A 118 13.96 -8.77 -10.75
N SER A 119 13.52 -9.33 -9.64
CA SER A 119 12.34 -8.90 -8.90
C SER A 119 12.75 -8.45 -7.50
N CYS A 120 11.84 -7.78 -6.80
CA CYS A 120 11.91 -7.72 -5.34
C CYS A 120 11.98 -9.15 -4.74
N SER A 121 12.47 -9.26 -3.51
CA SER A 121 12.61 -10.53 -2.78
C SER A 121 12.59 -10.28 -1.26
N PRO A 122 12.05 -11.21 -0.45
CA PRO A 122 11.35 -12.44 -0.86
C PRO A 122 9.95 -12.16 -1.42
N VAL A 123 9.55 -12.91 -2.45
CA VAL A 123 8.19 -12.82 -3.00
C VAL A 123 7.25 -13.73 -2.20
N VAL A 124 6.16 -13.16 -1.68
CA VAL A 124 5.11 -13.91 -0.97
C VAL A 124 3.79 -13.80 -1.72
N ASN A 125 3.17 -14.93 -2.06
CA ASN A 125 1.91 -14.94 -2.80
C ASN A 125 0.77 -15.45 -1.92
N ARG A 126 -0.41 -14.88 -2.12
CA ARG A 126 -1.66 -15.24 -1.43
C ARG A 126 -1.60 -15.10 0.10
N SER A 127 -0.63 -14.35 0.59
CA SER A 127 -0.34 -14.10 2.01
C SER A 127 0.60 -12.91 2.13
N LEU A 128 0.74 -12.38 3.34
CA LEU A 128 1.85 -11.50 3.71
C LEU A 128 2.92 -12.31 4.48
N PRO A 129 4.17 -11.84 4.56
CA PRO A 129 5.14 -12.39 5.50
C PRO A 129 4.57 -12.35 6.93
N THR A 130 4.87 -13.35 7.77
CA THR A 130 4.27 -13.49 9.11
C THR A 130 4.38 -12.22 9.97
N HIS A 131 5.55 -11.60 10.00
CA HIS A 131 5.75 -10.37 10.78
C HIS A 131 4.97 -9.16 10.23
N ILE A 132 4.62 -9.18 8.94
CA ILE A 132 3.75 -8.18 8.32
C ILE A 132 2.28 -8.48 8.63
N GLU A 133 1.85 -9.75 8.62
CA GLU A 133 0.51 -10.13 9.11
C GLU A 133 0.29 -9.71 10.57
N ASP A 134 1.28 -9.96 11.43
CA ASP A 134 1.25 -9.56 12.84
C ASP A 134 1.11 -8.03 12.95
N ALA A 135 1.91 -7.26 12.19
CA ALA A 135 1.83 -5.81 12.17
C ALA A 135 0.50 -5.27 11.61
N VAL A 136 -0.07 -5.91 10.58
CA VAL A 136 -1.40 -5.61 10.03
C VAL A 136 -2.46 -5.78 11.12
N CYS A 137 -2.40 -6.88 11.87
CA CYS A 137 -3.28 -7.15 12.99
C CYS A 137 -3.13 -6.10 14.11
N ASP A 138 -1.90 -5.84 14.55
CA ASP A 138 -1.59 -4.90 15.63
C ASP A 138 -2.00 -3.46 15.31
N GLN A 139 -1.87 -3.05 14.05
CA GLN A 139 -2.29 -1.72 13.59
C GLN A 139 -3.77 -1.65 13.20
N GLY A 140 -4.52 -2.76 13.28
CA GLY A 140 -5.93 -2.83 12.90
C GLY A 140 -6.16 -2.50 11.41
N ILE A 141 -5.22 -2.85 10.55
CA ILE A 141 -5.37 -2.75 9.09
C ILE A 141 -6.25 -3.93 8.66
N LYS A 142 -7.38 -3.66 8.03
CA LYS A 142 -8.31 -4.70 7.60
C LYS A 142 -8.15 -4.96 6.12
N ILE A 143 -7.79 -6.19 5.76
CA ILE A 143 -7.69 -6.64 4.36
C ILE A 143 -8.72 -7.75 4.17
N ILE A 144 -9.58 -7.63 3.16
CA ILE A 144 -10.61 -8.63 2.88
C ILE A 144 -10.00 -9.95 2.40
N ASP A 145 -10.57 -11.08 2.81
CA ASP A 145 -10.09 -12.43 2.46
C ASP A 145 -10.00 -12.70 0.95
N ASP A 146 -10.85 -12.03 0.16
CA ASP A 146 -10.87 -12.17 -1.30
C ASP A 146 -9.55 -11.68 -1.93
N ILE A 147 -8.85 -10.72 -1.30
CA ILE A 147 -7.54 -10.23 -1.76
C ILE A 147 -6.45 -11.31 -1.62
N TYR A 148 -6.54 -12.17 -0.61
CA TYR A 148 -5.57 -13.24 -0.40
C TYR A 148 -5.75 -14.39 -1.39
N SER A 149 -6.99 -14.67 -1.82
CA SER A 149 -7.32 -15.94 -2.46
C SER A 149 -7.86 -15.85 -3.89
N ARG A 150 -8.60 -14.78 -4.23
CA ARG A 150 -9.36 -14.70 -5.49
C ARG A 150 -8.72 -13.82 -6.55
N THR A 151 -7.92 -12.85 -6.15
CA THR A 151 -7.37 -11.82 -7.03
C THR A 151 -5.99 -12.15 -7.59
N PHE A 152 -5.42 -13.31 -7.24
CA PHE A 152 -4.12 -13.77 -7.73
C PHE A 152 -4.24 -14.86 -8.80
N TRP A 153 -4.03 -14.46 -10.05
CA TRP A 153 -3.95 -15.35 -11.22
C TRP A 153 -2.51 -15.84 -11.44
N ALA A 154 -2.33 -17.10 -11.83
CA ALA A 154 -0.99 -17.68 -12.07
C ALA A 154 -0.20 -16.95 -13.17
N THR A 155 -0.90 -16.30 -14.11
CA THR A 155 -0.30 -15.51 -15.18
C THR A 155 0.15 -14.12 -14.73
N GLY A 156 -0.18 -13.70 -13.49
CA GLY A 156 0.03 -12.34 -13.01
C GLY A 156 -0.91 -11.30 -13.64
N ALA A 157 -1.97 -11.76 -14.32
CA ALA A 157 -3.05 -10.91 -14.78
C ALA A 157 -3.88 -10.39 -13.60
N TRP A 158 -4.62 -9.30 -13.83
CA TRP A 158 -5.61 -8.77 -12.92
C TRP A 158 -6.95 -8.64 -13.64
N ILE A 159 -8.02 -9.10 -13.00
CA ILE A 159 -9.38 -8.98 -13.53
C ILE A 159 -10.24 -8.50 -12.38
N LEU A 160 -10.94 -7.38 -12.58
CA LEU A 160 -11.86 -6.82 -11.59
C LEU A 160 -13.30 -7.24 -11.85
#